data_AF-A0A2W7PPS9-F1
#
_entry.id   AF-A0A2W7PPS9-F1
#
_cell.length_a   1.000
_cell.length_b   1.000
_cell.length_c   1.000
_cell.angle_alpha   90.00
_cell.angle_beta   90.00
_cell.angle_gamma   90.00
#
_symmetry.space_group_name_H-M   'P 1'
#
loop_
_entity.id
_entity.type
_entity.pdbx_description
1 polymer ?
#
loop_
_entity_poly.entity_id
_entity_poly.type
_entity_poly.pdbx_seq_one_letter_code
_entity_poly.pdbx_strand_id
1 'polypeptide(L)'
;MQLSISNASQKHSNFASEYDNERSQSKLLTRLNQIAIERISKKAINQLKKLKNDVLLSGMDSGLNNTWDEICVQVQTEYSAGWYAYQSTIENTINNCLEAEPDAIKQLTSYMSILNEQPDDITYSSEYAIRSIYDEVISIAMNFSNKRIDVYLEK
;
A
#
# COMPACT_ATOMS: atom_id res chain seq x y z
N MET A 1 -29.50 51.42 2.45
CA MET A 1 -29.20 50.34 1.49
C MET A 1 -27.71 50.00 1.56
N GLN A 2 -27.23 49.42 2.66
CA GLN A 2 -25.82 49.01 2.85
C GLN A 2 -25.66 47.63 3.53
N LEU A 3 -26.75 47.03 4.04
CA LEU A 3 -26.71 45.76 4.78
C LEU A 3 -26.56 44.52 3.88
N SER A 4 -26.85 44.62 2.58
CA SER A 4 -26.88 43.46 1.67
C SER A 4 -25.48 43.04 1.16
N ILE A 5 -24.53 43.96 1.10
CA ILE A 5 -23.18 43.72 0.53
C ILE A 5 -22.26 43.06 1.56
N SER A 6 -22.40 43.41 2.85
CA SER A 6 -21.63 42.81 3.96
C SER A 6 -21.86 41.30 4.08
N ASN A 7 -23.13 40.86 3.95
CA ASN A 7 -23.49 39.44 4.09
C ASN A 7 -23.01 38.56 2.93
N ALA A 8 -22.98 39.09 1.71
CA ALA A 8 -22.51 38.35 0.54
C ALA A 8 -20.99 38.16 0.57
N SER A 9 -20.25 39.20 0.99
CA SER A 9 -18.79 39.15 1.11
C SER A 9 -18.33 38.23 2.25
N GLN A 10 -19.02 38.23 3.39
CA GLN A 10 -18.77 37.27 4.48
C GLN A 10 -19.10 35.82 4.09
N LYS A 11 -20.20 35.57 3.35
CA LYS A 11 -20.52 34.21 2.87
C LYS A 11 -19.49 33.66 1.88
N HIS A 12 -19.02 34.48 0.94
CA HIS A 12 -17.98 34.05 -0.02
C HIS A 12 -16.63 33.80 0.66
N SER A 13 -16.26 34.62 1.64
CA SER A 13 -15.08 34.43 2.49
C SER A 13 -15.14 33.11 3.26
N ASN A 14 -16.27 32.81 3.92
CA ASN A 14 -16.43 31.59 4.70
C ASN A 14 -16.38 30.34 3.81
N PHE A 15 -17.06 30.36 2.67
CA PHE A 15 -17.08 29.23 1.72
C PHE A 15 -15.69 28.93 1.13
N ALA A 16 -14.92 29.98 0.78
CA ALA A 16 -13.55 29.81 0.31
C ALA A 16 -12.63 29.23 1.41
N SER A 17 -12.80 29.67 2.66
CA SER A 17 -12.02 29.16 3.80
C SER A 17 -12.34 27.70 4.15
N GLU A 18 -13.60 27.30 4.03
CA GLU A 18 -14.05 25.91 4.24
C GLU A 18 -13.47 24.99 3.16
N TYR A 19 -13.53 25.42 1.90
CA TYR A 19 -12.97 24.66 0.78
C TYR A 19 -11.45 24.49 0.86
N ASP A 20 -10.72 25.54 1.26
CA ASP A 20 -9.26 25.48 1.45
C ASP A 20 -8.88 24.56 2.64
N ASN A 21 -9.72 24.52 3.68
CA ASN A 21 -9.54 23.64 4.83
C ASN A 21 -9.78 22.17 4.45
N GLU A 22 -10.87 21.85 3.74
CA GLU A 22 -11.16 20.50 3.24
C GLU A 22 -10.04 19.98 2.33
N ARG A 23 -9.55 20.84 1.43
CA ARG A 23 -8.43 20.51 0.54
C ARG A 23 -7.14 20.23 1.32
N SER A 24 -6.89 20.98 2.40
CA SER A 24 -5.71 20.80 3.24
C SER A 24 -5.80 19.52 4.08
N GLN A 25 -6.98 19.21 4.62
CA GLN A 25 -7.25 17.96 5.34
C GLN A 25 -7.09 16.74 4.43
N SER A 26 -7.64 16.78 3.22
CA SER A 26 -7.49 15.71 2.21
C SER A 26 -6.02 15.43 1.89
N LYS A 27 -5.21 16.49 1.70
CA LYS A 27 -3.76 16.35 1.48
C LYS A 27 -3.04 15.72 2.68
N LEU A 28 -3.40 16.12 3.90
CA LEU A 28 -2.82 15.55 5.11
C LEU A 28 -3.16 14.06 5.25
N LEU A 29 -4.43 13.68 5.07
CA LEU A 29 -4.86 12.28 5.12
C LEU A 29 -4.16 11.43 4.07
N THR A 30 -4.06 11.95 2.83
CA THR A 30 -3.30 11.30 1.76
C THR A 30 -1.84 11.07 2.14
N ARG A 31 -1.20 12.09 2.73
CA ARG A 31 0.20 11.97 3.15
C ARG A 31 0.38 10.99 4.31
N LEU A 32 -0.50 11.02 5.30
CA LEU A 32 -0.46 10.08 6.43
C LEU A 32 -0.69 8.64 5.96
N ASN A 33 -1.61 8.44 5.03
CA ASN A 33 -1.88 7.14 4.46
C ASN A 33 -0.67 6.59 3.70
N GLN A 34 -0.04 7.43 2.86
CA GLN A 34 1.17 7.05 2.15
C GLN A 34 2.29 6.63 3.10
N ILE A 35 2.51 7.38 4.18
CA ILE A 35 3.51 7.04 5.21
C ILE A 35 3.17 5.70 5.89
N ALA A 36 1.87 5.46 6.17
CA ALA A 36 1.42 4.20 6.75
C ALA A 36 1.68 3.02 5.81
N ILE A 37 1.27 3.14 4.54
CA ILE A 37 1.48 2.14 3.50
C ILE A 37 2.97 1.83 3.34
N GLU A 38 3.82 2.83 3.11
CA GLU A 38 5.27 2.65 2.94
C GLU A 38 5.90 1.90 4.13
N ARG A 39 5.51 2.28 5.36
CA ARG A 39 6.02 1.66 6.58
C ARG A 39 5.56 0.21 6.72
N ILE A 40 4.29 -0.08 6.45
CA ILE A 40 3.74 -1.44 6.56
C ILE A 40 4.33 -2.32 5.45
N SER A 41 4.41 -1.83 4.22
CA SER A 41 5.07 -2.52 3.10
C SER A 41 6.51 -2.88 3.45
N LYS A 42 7.28 -1.94 4.03
CA LYS A 42 8.65 -2.21 4.48
C LYS A 42 8.70 -3.31 5.56
N LYS A 43 7.76 -3.33 6.50
CA LYS A 43 7.67 -4.41 7.51
C LYS A 43 7.37 -5.76 6.83
N ALA A 44 6.41 -5.81 5.91
CA ALA A 44 6.04 -7.01 5.18
C ALA A 44 7.20 -7.56 4.35
N ILE A 45 7.88 -6.70 3.57
CA ILE A 45 9.09 -7.06 2.81
C ILE A 45 10.18 -7.62 3.72
N ASN A 46 10.39 -7.03 4.90
CA ASN A 46 11.36 -7.54 5.85
C ASN A 46 10.99 -8.91 6.42
N GLN A 47 9.70 -9.24 6.52
CA GLN A 47 9.25 -10.59 6.89
C GLN A 47 9.45 -11.56 5.73
N LEU A 48 9.09 -11.20 4.50
CA LEU A 48 9.32 -12.01 3.30
C LEU A 48 10.80 -12.33 3.09
N LYS A 49 11.70 -11.39 3.37
CA LYS A 49 13.17 -11.61 3.32
C LYS A 49 13.69 -12.62 4.35
N LYS A 50 12.92 -12.90 5.40
CA LYS A 50 13.27 -13.90 6.44
C LYS A 50 12.81 -15.31 6.07
N LEU A 51 11.91 -15.45 5.10
CA LEU A 51 11.47 -16.74 4.56
C LEU A 51 12.54 -17.26 3.59
N LYS A 52 13.22 -18.35 3.95
CA LYS A 52 14.39 -18.90 3.23
C LYS A 52 14.31 -20.42 3.11
N ASN A 53 15.14 -20.98 2.23
CA ASN A 53 15.38 -22.43 2.07
C ASN A 53 14.11 -23.19 1.65
N ASP A 54 13.52 -23.98 2.57
CA ASP A 54 12.47 -24.98 2.33
C ASP A 54 11.13 -24.41 1.86
N VAL A 55 11.03 -23.08 1.80
CA VAL A 55 9.84 -22.34 1.36
C VAL A 55 10.00 -21.73 -0.04
N LEU A 56 11.17 -21.90 -0.68
CA LEU A 56 11.45 -21.38 -2.02
C LEU A 56 10.90 -22.32 -3.10
N LEU A 57 10.21 -21.77 -4.11
CA LEU A 57 9.61 -22.57 -5.19
C LEU A 57 10.47 -22.64 -6.44
N SER A 58 11.50 -21.77 -6.57
CA SER A 58 12.45 -21.76 -7.70
C SER A 58 13.51 -22.86 -7.63
N GLY A 59 13.55 -23.63 -6.54
CA GLY A 59 14.56 -24.66 -6.28
C GLY A 59 15.91 -24.07 -5.83
N MET A 60 16.78 -24.94 -5.29
CA MET A 60 18.05 -24.51 -4.68
C MET A 60 19.07 -23.98 -5.71
N ASP A 61 18.93 -24.35 -6.98
CA ASP A 61 19.87 -23.98 -8.05
C ASP A 61 19.59 -22.60 -8.67
N SER A 62 18.51 -21.92 -8.23
CA SER A 62 18.13 -20.59 -8.74
C SER A 62 19.18 -19.52 -8.41
N GLY A 63 19.83 -19.63 -7.26
CA GLY A 63 20.69 -18.60 -6.68
C GLY A 63 19.93 -17.50 -5.92
N LEU A 64 18.60 -17.61 -5.82
CA LEU A 64 17.75 -16.74 -5.01
C LEU A 64 17.76 -17.20 -3.54
N ASN A 65 17.75 -16.27 -2.59
CA ASN A 65 18.06 -16.58 -1.18
C ASN A 65 16.84 -16.54 -0.25
N ASN A 66 15.75 -15.93 -0.69
CA ASN A 66 14.55 -15.74 0.11
C ASN A 66 13.33 -15.50 -0.78
N THR A 67 12.14 -15.64 -0.21
CA THR A 67 10.86 -15.46 -0.90
C THR A 67 10.72 -14.07 -1.52
N TRP A 68 11.31 -13.03 -0.93
CA TRP A 68 11.27 -11.69 -1.54
C TRP A 68 12.07 -11.61 -2.84
N ASP A 69 13.25 -12.24 -2.92
CA ASP A 69 14.02 -12.29 -4.17
C ASP A 69 13.22 -13.01 -5.28
N GLU A 70 12.51 -14.11 -4.94
CA GLU A 70 11.63 -14.83 -5.88
C GLU A 70 10.45 -13.98 -6.33
N ILE A 71 9.78 -13.29 -5.40
CA ILE A 71 8.68 -12.36 -5.73
C ILE A 71 9.17 -11.28 -6.70
N CYS A 72 10.33 -10.68 -6.46
CA CYS A 72 10.87 -9.63 -7.33
C CYS A 72 11.10 -10.14 -8.76
N VAL A 73 11.74 -11.30 -8.90
CA VAL A 73 11.96 -11.93 -10.21
C VAL A 73 10.64 -12.22 -10.91
N GLN A 74 9.66 -12.80 -10.21
CA GLN A 74 8.35 -13.15 -10.77
C GLN A 74 7.58 -11.92 -11.25
N VAL A 75 7.62 -10.84 -10.46
CA VAL A 75 6.98 -9.55 -10.80
C VAL A 75 7.67 -8.86 -11.97
N GLN A 76 9.00 -8.93 -12.07
CA GLN A 76 9.78 -8.30 -13.15
C GLN A 76 9.76 -9.07 -14.47
N THR A 77 9.25 -10.30 -14.48
CA THR A 77 9.23 -11.17 -15.65
C THR A 77 7.81 -11.70 -15.90
N GLU A 78 7.67 -13.01 -16.05
CA GLU A 78 6.39 -13.69 -16.21
C GLU A 78 6.08 -14.49 -14.95
N TYR A 79 4.82 -14.41 -14.52
CA TYR A 79 4.32 -15.20 -13.40
C TYR A 79 4.36 -16.69 -13.73
N SER A 80 5.06 -17.45 -12.90
CA SER A 80 5.04 -18.91 -12.91
C SER A 80 3.68 -19.44 -12.43
N ALA A 81 3.42 -20.72 -12.67
CA ALA A 81 2.25 -21.41 -12.11
C ALA A 81 2.16 -21.34 -10.57
N GLY A 82 3.29 -21.10 -9.89
CA GLY A 82 3.37 -20.93 -8.44
C GLY A 82 3.00 -19.54 -7.93
N TRP A 83 2.67 -18.58 -8.80
CA TRP A 83 2.42 -17.19 -8.42
C TRP A 83 1.36 -17.03 -7.32
N TYR A 84 0.28 -17.82 -7.37
CA TYR A 84 -0.76 -17.78 -6.34
C TYR A 84 -0.23 -18.05 -4.93
N ALA A 85 0.79 -18.91 -4.78
CA ALA A 85 1.41 -19.16 -3.49
C ALA A 85 2.16 -17.93 -2.96
N TYR A 86 2.86 -17.20 -3.84
CA TYR A 86 3.50 -15.95 -3.48
C TYR A 86 2.48 -14.86 -3.15
N GLN A 87 1.43 -14.72 -3.96
CA GLN A 87 0.35 -13.76 -3.72
C GLN A 87 -0.27 -13.96 -2.33
N SER A 88 -0.72 -15.19 -2.01
CA SER A 88 -1.28 -15.49 -0.69
C SER A 88 -0.26 -15.28 0.44
N THR A 89 1.02 -15.55 0.20
CA THR A 89 2.08 -15.28 1.19
C THR A 89 2.26 -13.78 1.44
N ILE A 90 2.21 -12.96 0.39
CA ILE A 90 2.28 -11.49 0.49
C ILE A 90 1.06 -10.97 1.26
N GLU A 91 -0.15 -11.34 0.85
CA GLU A 91 -1.41 -10.90 1.49
C GLU A 91 -1.45 -11.29 2.97
N ASN A 92 -1.11 -12.54 3.32
CA ASN A 92 -1.06 -12.98 4.72
C ASN A 92 0.00 -12.22 5.53
N THR A 93 1.17 -11.95 4.93
CA THR A 93 2.24 -11.19 5.59
C THR A 93 1.81 -9.74 5.83
N ILE A 94 1.14 -9.13 4.86
CA ILE A 94 0.57 -7.78 4.97
C ILE A 94 -0.48 -7.76 6.08
N ASN A 95 -1.42 -8.71 6.07
CA ASN A 95 -2.47 -8.80 7.08
C ASN A 95 -1.88 -8.90 8.49
N ASN A 96 -0.87 -9.76 8.70
CA ASN A 96 -0.19 -9.86 9.99
C ASN A 96 0.50 -8.56 10.41
N CYS A 97 1.09 -7.82 9.45
CA CYS A 97 1.68 -6.52 9.75
C CYS A 97 0.63 -5.46 10.07
N LEU A 98 -0.49 -5.46 9.34
CA LEU A 98 -1.61 -4.54 9.52
C LEU A 98 -2.30 -4.76 10.86
N GLU A 99 -2.49 -6.01 11.29
CA GLU A 99 -3.13 -6.33 12.56
C GLU A 99 -2.38 -5.78 13.77
N ALA A 100 -1.06 -5.61 13.65
CA ALA A 100 -0.22 -5.02 14.68
C ALA A 100 -0.24 -3.47 14.70
N GLU A 101 -0.95 -2.83 13.78
CA GLU A 101 -1.07 -1.37 13.72
C GLU A 101 -2.18 -0.82 14.62
N PRO A 102 -2.11 0.45 15.04
CA PRO A 102 -3.22 1.09 15.73
C PRO A 102 -4.49 1.15 14.87
N ASP A 103 -5.67 1.04 15.49
CA ASP A 103 -6.97 1.08 14.79
C ASP A 103 -7.13 2.30 13.88
N ALA A 104 -6.62 3.46 14.31
CA ALA A 104 -6.64 4.68 13.51
C ALA A 104 -5.89 4.52 12.17
N ILE A 105 -4.80 3.74 12.14
CA ILE A 105 -4.07 3.45 10.91
C ILE A 105 -4.84 2.44 10.05
N LYS A 106 -5.41 1.39 10.66
CA LYS A 106 -6.24 0.40 9.95
C LYS A 106 -7.42 1.09 9.25
N GLN A 107 -8.13 1.96 9.97
CA GLN A 107 -9.24 2.77 9.45
C GLN A 107 -8.78 3.74 8.36
N LEU A 108 -7.69 4.48 8.58
CA LEU A 108 -7.15 5.40 7.59
C LEU A 108 -6.83 4.68 6.28
N THR A 109 -6.11 3.57 6.33
CA THR A 109 -5.74 2.83 5.12
C THR A 109 -6.96 2.26 4.42
N SER A 110 -7.88 1.62 5.15
CA SER A 110 -9.14 1.11 4.57
C SER A 110 -9.98 2.21 3.92
N TYR A 111 -10.14 3.34 4.59
CA TYR A 111 -10.95 4.45 4.09
C TYR A 111 -10.35 5.07 2.83
N MET A 112 -9.04 5.29 2.82
CA MET A 112 -8.35 5.92 1.69
C MET A 112 -8.39 5.06 0.42
N SER A 113 -8.45 3.74 0.55
CA SER A 113 -8.58 2.81 -0.58
C SER A 113 -9.92 2.93 -1.32
N ILE A 114 -10.99 3.30 -0.61
CA ILE A 114 -12.37 3.37 -1.16
C ILE A 114 -12.87 4.79 -1.37
N LEU A 115 -12.04 5.81 -1.15
CA LEU A 115 -12.43 7.22 -1.27
C LEU A 115 -13.06 7.59 -2.62
N ASN A 116 -12.67 6.91 -3.70
CA ASN A 116 -13.21 7.14 -5.04
C ASN A 116 -14.48 6.33 -5.32
N GLU A 117 -14.83 5.38 -4.45
CA GLU A 117 -15.91 4.41 -4.66
C GLU A 117 -17.25 4.86 -4.05
N GLN A 118 -17.31 6.05 -3.44
CA GLN A 118 -18.52 6.59 -2.77
C GLN A 118 -19.22 5.54 -1.89
N PRO A 119 -18.50 4.95 -0.92
CA PRO A 119 -19.05 3.84 -0.15
C PRO A 119 -20.23 4.30 0.71
N ASP A 120 -21.29 3.47 0.73
CA ASP A 120 -22.48 3.70 1.55
C ASP A 120 -22.18 3.64 3.07
N ASP A 121 -21.01 3.09 3.45
CA ASP A 121 -20.57 2.92 4.84
C ASP A 121 -19.04 3.09 4.97
N ILE A 122 -18.59 3.72 6.06
CA ILE A 122 -17.17 3.93 6.42
C ILE A 122 -16.64 2.76 7.27
N THR A 123 -17.34 1.63 7.30
CA THR A 123 -16.91 0.44 8.04
C THR A 123 -15.54 -0.05 7.56
N TYR A 124 -14.64 -0.29 8.51
CA TYR A 124 -13.32 -0.84 8.26
C TYR A 124 -13.41 -2.19 7.54
N SER A 125 -12.65 -2.33 6.46
CA SER A 125 -12.41 -3.60 5.78
C SER A 125 -10.91 -3.83 5.65
N SER A 126 -10.43 -4.94 6.20
CA SER A 126 -9.04 -5.35 6.07
C SER A 126 -8.66 -5.61 4.62
N GLU A 127 -9.59 -6.07 3.78
CA GLU A 127 -9.38 -6.36 2.36
C GLU A 127 -8.93 -5.10 1.59
N TYR A 128 -9.61 -3.97 1.78
CA TYR A 128 -9.25 -2.72 1.13
C TYR A 128 -7.87 -2.22 1.57
N ALA A 129 -7.60 -2.27 2.87
CA ALA A 129 -6.30 -1.87 3.40
C ALA A 129 -5.17 -2.78 2.88
N ILE A 130 -5.38 -4.10 2.87
CA ILE A 130 -4.43 -5.08 2.34
C ILE A 130 -4.15 -4.81 0.87
N ARG A 131 -5.19 -4.54 0.05
CA ARG A 131 -5.04 -4.27 -1.39
C ARG A 131 -4.10 -3.08 -1.66
N SER A 132 -4.30 -1.95 -0.99
CA SER A 132 -3.43 -0.78 -1.21
C SER A 132 -1.99 -1.00 -0.75
N ILE A 133 -1.78 -1.78 0.31
CA ILE A 133 -0.43 -2.15 0.74
C ILE A 133 0.19 -3.16 -0.22
N TYR A 134 -0.60 -4.09 -0.75
CA TYR A 134 -0.19 -5.07 -1.74
C TYR A 134 0.31 -4.39 -3.02
N ASP A 135 -0.45 -3.42 -3.53
CA ASP A 135 -0.06 -2.63 -4.71
C ASP A 135 1.29 -1.94 -4.50
N GLU A 136 1.55 -1.38 -3.31
CA GLU A 136 2.85 -0.82 -2.96
C GLU A 136 3.96 -1.89 -2.90
N VAL A 137 3.70 -3.04 -2.29
CA VAL A 137 4.67 -4.15 -2.23
C VAL A 137 5.05 -4.63 -3.63
N ILE A 138 4.06 -4.79 -4.54
CA ILE A 138 4.30 -5.17 -5.93
C ILE A 138 5.05 -4.07 -6.69
N SER A 139 4.68 -2.81 -6.48
CA SER A 139 5.41 -1.65 -7.06
C SER A 139 6.88 -1.65 -6.64
N ILE A 140 7.16 -1.90 -5.36
CA ILE A 140 8.54 -2.02 -4.85
C ILE A 140 9.22 -3.24 -5.49
N ALA A 141 8.55 -4.40 -5.57
CA ALA A 141 9.10 -5.62 -6.16
C ALA A 141 9.49 -5.42 -7.63
N MET A 142 8.65 -4.75 -8.41
CA MET A 142 8.89 -4.43 -9.82
C MET A 142 10.17 -3.59 -10.01
N ASN A 143 10.49 -2.72 -9.07
CA ASN A 143 11.63 -1.80 -9.16
C ASN A 143 12.84 -2.25 -8.32
N PHE A 144 12.78 -3.42 -7.68
CA PHE A 144 13.81 -3.88 -6.77
C PHE A 144 14.90 -4.67 -7.49
N SER A 145 16.13 -4.18 -7.47
CA SER A 145 17.29 -4.90 -8.00
C SER A 145 18.28 -5.25 -6.89
N ASN A 146 18.93 -6.39 -7.05
CA ASN A 146 20.15 -6.75 -6.35
C ASN A 146 20.93 -7.77 -7.19
N LYS A 147 22.21 -7.97 -6.88
CA LYS A 147 23.09 -8.88 -7.64
C LYS A 147 22.52 -10.28 -7.89
N ARG A 148 21.74 -10.85 -6.97
CA ARG A 148 21.16 -12.20 -7.15
C ARG A 148 20.01 -12.17 -8.16
N ILE A 149 19.18 -11.13 -8.09
CA ILE A 149 18.08 -10.91 -9.04
C ILE A 149 18.67 -10.62 -10.42
N ASP A 150 19.64 -9.70 -10.52
CA ASP A 150 20.26 -9.34 -11.80
C ASP A 150 20.86 -10.58 -12.49
N VAL A 151 21.61 -11.40 -11.74
CA VAL A 151 22.18 -12.67 -12.25
C VAL A 151 21.09 -13.67 -12.64
N TYR A 152 19.94 -13.68 -11.97
CA TYR A 152 18.82 -14.56 -12.36
C TYR A 152 18.17 -14.11 -13.66
N LEU A 153 17.99 -12.79 -13.83
CA LEU A 153 17.31 -12.20 -15.00
C LEU A 153 18.16 -12.20 -16.28
N GLU A 154 19.48 -12.27 -16.15
CA GLU A 154 20.41 -12.37 -17.29
C GLU A 154 20.55 -13.81 -17.86
N LYS A 155 19.98 -14.82 -17.20
CA LYS A 155 19.99 -16.22 -17.67
C LYS A 155 18.96 -16.44 -18.77
#